data_AF-A0A5F9CZ75-F1
#
_entry.id   AF-A0A5F9CZ75-F1
#
_cell.length_a   1.000
_cell.length_b   1.000
_cell.length_c   1.000
_cell.angle_alpha   90.00
_cell.angle_beta   90.00
_cell.angle_gamma   90.00
#
_symmetry.space_group_name_H-M   'P 1'
#
loop_
_entity.id
_entity.type
_entity.pdbx_description
1 polymer ?
#
loop_
_entity_poly.entity_id
_entity_poly.type
_entity_poly.pdbx_seq_one_letter_code
_entity_poly.pdbx_strand_id
1 'polypeptide(L)'
;MNVIWRNRLFYLRLGTVPHRCQSGSHPTAPLGSRILTNPTKVFEHNMWDHMQWSKEEEAAARKRVEDNSAVRVLVEEQVKYESEASKYWNTFYKIHKNKFFKDRNWLLREFPEILPVDQKLKEKTEESSWDCVKTNSANCSSEMHYPTMPEGRTHYKKSSGSSDGQSKVGSNFSHPDSEEHRKSCLKAEFFPGSNATFRILEVGCGAGNSVFPILNTLRNIPGAFLYCCDFAPGAVELIKSHSSYRAAQCCAFVHDVCDESSPYPFPDGVLDAILLVFVLSSIHPDRALFI
;
A
#
# COMPACT_ATOMS: atom_id res chain seq x y z
N MET A 1 30.90 -11.53 -30.17
CA MET A 1 29.59 -10.88 -30.20
C MET A 1 29.49 -9.97 -28.99
N ASN A 2 29.22 -8.70 -29.22
CA ASN A 2 29.47 -7.60 -28.27
C ASN A 2 28.56 -7.65 -27.05
N VAL A 3 29.19 -7.72 -25.87
CA VAL A 3 28.53 -7.60 -24.56
C VAL A 3 28.48 -6.11 -24.21
N ILE A 4 27.30 -5.51 -24.28
CA ILE A 4 27.09 -4.11 -23.89
C ILE A 4 26.90 -4.08 -22.36
N TRP A 5 27.97 -3.76 -21.63
CA TRP A 5 27.89 -3.37 -20.23
C TRP A 5 27.26 -1.98 -20.14
N ARG A 6 26.00 -1.88 -19.70
CA ARG A 6 25.42 -0.62 -19.25
C ARG A 6 25.73 -0.44 -17.78
N ASN A 7 26.77 0.35 -17.48
CA ASN A 7 27.01 0.93 -16.16
C ASN A 7 25.80 1.79 -15.77
N ARG A 8 24.98 1.35 -14.81
CA ARG A 8 24.07 2.24 -14.09
C ARG A 8 24.74 2.67 -12.79
N LEU A 9 25.03 3.96 -12.70
CA LEU A 9 25.40 4.63 -11.46
C LEU A 9 24.19 4.59 -10.52
N PHE A 10 24.26 3.80 -9.46
CA PHE A 10 23.36 3.94 -8.32
C PHE A 10 23.64 5.29 -7.66
N TYR A 11 22.83 6.30 -7.95
CA TYR A 11 22.71 7.44 -7.05
C TYR A 11 21.95 6.96 -5.82
N LEU A 12 22.69 6.40 -4.85
CA LEU A 12 22.23 6.33 -3.48
C LEU A 12 22.03 7.77 -3.02
N ARG A 13 20.79 8.26 -3.02
CA ARG A 13 20.43 9.36 -2.14
C ARG A 13 20.69 8.84 -0.73
N LEU A 14 21.80 9.26 -0.14
CA LEU A 14 21.95 9.35 1.32
C LEU A 14 20.94 10.38 1.82
N GLY A 15 19.66 10.04 1.74
CA GLY A 15 18.66 10.65 2.60
C GLY A 15 18.95 10.14 4.00
N THR A 16 19.14 11.05 4.94
CA THR A 16 19.13 10.72 6.37
C THR A 16 17.87 9.92 6.65
N VAL A 17 18.04 8.62 6.91
CA VAL A 17 16.98 7.75 7.42
C VAL A 17 16.40 8.47 8.64
N PRO A 18 15.08 8.74 8.69
CA PRO A 18 14.50 9.37 9.87
C PRO A 18 14.93 8.57 11.09
N HIS A 19 15.49 9.23 12.09
CA HIS A 19 15.89 8.58 13.33
C HIS A 19 14.74 7.71 13.81
N ARG A 20 14.98 6.39 13.80
CA ARG A 20 14.07 5.41 14.39
C ARG A 20 13.91 5.85 15.84
N CYS A 21 12.71 6.27 16.24
CA CYS A 21 12.43 6.61 17.64
C CYS A 21 12.88 5.43 18.50
N GLN A 22 14.00 5.61 19.21
CA GLN A 22 14.40 4.70 20.26
C GLN A 22 13.57 5.11 21.48
N SER A 23 12.40 4.49 21.65
CA SER A 23 11.73 4.52 22.94
C SER A 23 12.64 3.82 23.94
N GLY A 24 13.01 4.51 25.04
CA GLY A 24 13.94 4.06 26.09
C GLY A 24 13.49 2.85 26.92
N SER A 25 12.62 2.03 26.36
CA SER A 25 12.17 0.76 26.89
C SER A 25 11.88 -0.12 25.68
N HIS A 26 12.84 -0.97 25.31
CA HIS A 26 12.59 -2.02 24.34
C HIS A 26 11.37 -2.81 24.82
N PRO A 27 10.28 -2.91 24.05
CA PRO A 27 9.27 -3.91 24.33
C PRO A 27 9.98 -5.27 24.34
N THR A 28 9.70 -6.14 25.30
CA THR A 28 9.97 -7.56 25.15
C THR A 28 9.31 -7.94 23.83
N ALA A 29 10.13 -8.18 22.81
CA ALA A 29 9.73 -8.43 21.44
C ALA A 29 8.39 -9.21 21.43
N PRO A 30 7.26 -8.60 20.99
CA PRO A 30 6.02 -9.37 20.90
C PRO A 30 6.30 -10.58 20.02
N LEU A 31 5.70 -11.73 20.37
CA LEU A 31 5.82 -12.98 19.62
C LEU A 31 5.83 -12.70 18.11
N GLY A 32 6.96 -13.00 17.45
CA GLY A 32 7.12 -12.74 16.03
C GLY A 32 7.81 -11.41 15.66
N SER A 33 8.69 -10.87 16.52
CA SER A 33 9.62 -9.79 16.14
C SER A 33 11.09 -10.25 16.22
N ARG A 34 11.91 -9.86 15.24
CA ARG A 34 13.32 -10.28 15.15
C ARG A 34 14.18 -9.61 16.21
N ILE A 35 15.09 -10.36 16.83
CA ILE A 35 16.14 -9.82 17.70
C ILE A 35 17.41 -9.67 16.84
N LEU A 36 17.47 -8.60 16.05
CA LEU A 36 18.64 -8.33 15.22
C LEU A 36 19.71 -7.64 16.07
N THR A 37 20.62 -8.42 16.65
CA THR A 37 21.74 -7.89 17.45
C THR A 37 22.83 -7.25 16.59
N ASN A 38 22.99 -7.72 15.33
CA ASN A 38 23.91 -7.15 14.36
C ASN A 38 23.18 -6.77 13.06
N PRO A 39 23.14 -5.48 12.67
CA PRO A 39 22.46 -5.02 11.47
C PRO A 39 23.04 -5.56 10.15
N THR A 40 24.24 -6.14 10.13
CA THR A 40 24.81 -6.74 8.92
C THR A 40 24.36 -8.18 8.67
N LYS A 41 23.67 -8.81 9.63
CA LYS A 41 23.29 -10.23 9.61
C LYS A 41 21.80 -10.46 9.35
N VAL A 42 21.16 -9.56 8.62
CA VAL A 42 19.70 -9.55 8.37
C VAL A 42 19.20 -10.86 7.70
N PHE A 43 20.05 -11.54 6.94
CA PHE A 43 19.72 -12.77 6.23
C PHE A 43 20.11 -14.06 6.98
N GLU A 44 20.87 -13.96 8.07
CA GLU A 44 21.29 -15.13 8.85
C GLU A 44 20.23 -15.59 9.87
N HIS A 45 19.19 -14.79 10.07
CA HIS A 45 18.28 -14.85 11.21
C HIS A 45 16.81 -14.65 10.76
N ASN A 46 15.91 -15.56 11.17
CA ASN A 46 14.49 -15.59 10.81
C ASN A 46 13.57 -15.26 12.01
N MET A 47 12.26 -15.20 11.79
CA MET A 47 11.30 -14.80 12.84
C MET A 47 11.20 -15.77 14.03
N TRP A 48 11.84 -16.94 13.91
CA TRP A 48 11.79 -18.05 14.85
C TRP A 48 13.18 -18.41 15.40
N ASP A 49 14.16 -17.49 15.36
CA ASP A 49 15.53 -17.76 15.84
C ASP A 49 15.60 -18.27 17.30
N HIS A 50 14.61 -17.89 18.10
CA HIS A 50 14.49 -18.31 19.49
C HIS A 50 13.94 -19.74 19.64
N MET A 51 13.30 -20.30 18.60
CA MET A 51 12.89 -21.70 18.58
C MET A 51 14.09 -22.60 18.29
N GLN A 52 14.62 -23.20 19.34
CA GLN A 52 15.59 -24.28 19.23
C GLN A 52 14.85 -25.59 19.00
N TRP A 53 15.23 -26.30 17.95
CA TRP A 53 14.65 -27.60 17.62
C TRP A 53 15.37 -28.69 18.39
N SER A 54 14.61 -29.65 18.93
CA SER A 54 15.19 -30.92 19.38
C SER A 54 15.72 -31.71 18.18
N LYS A 55 16.65 -32.64 18.43
CA LYS A 55 17.19 -33.52 17.38
C LYS A 55 16.08 -34.35 16.73
N GLU A 56 15.10 -34.74 17.53
CA GLU A 56 13.93 -35.52 17.11
C GLU A 56 13.02 -34.70 16.18
N GLU A 57 12.74 -33.44 16.51
CA GLU A 57 11.97 -32.54 15.65
C GLU A 57 12.69 -32.25 14.33
N GLU A 58 13.99 -32.01 14.37
CA GLU A 58 14.80 -31.76 13.18
C GLU A 58 14.82 -32.98 12.26
N ALA A 59 14.98 -34.18 12.82
CA ALA A 59 14.88 -35.43 12.08
C ALA A 59 13.47 -35.63 11.49
N ALA A 60 12.42 -35.32 12.24
CA ALA A 60 11.04 -35.43 11.76
C ALA A 60 10.73 -34.45 10.63
N ALA A 61 11.22 -33.20 10.68
CA ALA A 61 11.05 -32.27 9.56
C ALA A 61 11.88 -32.67 8.34
N ARG A 62 13.14 -33.11 8.51
CA ARG A 62 13.94 -33.62 7.39
C ARG A 62 13.23 -34.77 6.68
N LYS A 63 12.71 -35.73 7.44
CA LYS A 63 11.93 -36.83 6.89
C LYS A 63 10.72 -36.34 6.09
N ARG A 64 9.95 -35.38 6.62
CA ARG A 64 8.80 -34.79 5.89
C ARG A 64 9.22 -34.08 4.61
N VAL A 65 10.36 -33.40 4.60
CA VAL A 65 10.89 -32.75 3.40
C VAL A 65 11.31 -33.78 2.36
N GLU A 66 11.97 -34.86 2.78
CA GLU A 66 12.33 -35.99 1.91
C GLU A 66 11.06 -36.63 1.31
N ASP A 67 10.08 -36.95 2.15
CA ASP A 67 8.80 -37.54 1.73
C ASP A 67 8.07 -36.63 0.71
N ASN A 68 7.99 -35.31 0.99
CA ASN A 68 7.35 -34.34 0.10
C ASN A 68 8.13 -34.11 -1.21
N SER A 69 9.44 -34.33 -1.21
CA SER A 69 10.32 -34.10 -2.37
C SER A 69 10.62 -35.36 -3.18
N ALA A 70 10.11 -36.52 -2.74
CA ALA A 70 10.29 -37.82 -3.40
C ALA A 70 9.66 -37.86 -4.79
N VAL A 71 8.51 -37.21 -4.97
CA VAL A 71 7.85 -37.06 -6.27
C VAL A 71 7.92 -35.61 -6.69
N ARG A 72 8.65 -35.34 -7.76
CA ARG A 72 8.75 -34.00 -8.36
C ARG A 72 7.88 -33.92 -9.61
N VAL A 73 7.39 -32.72 -9.88
CA VAL A 73 6.72 -32.39 -11.15
C VAL A 73 7.72 -32.59 -12.28
N LEU A 74 7.30 -33.20 -13.39
CA LEU A 74 8.14 -33.37 -14.56
C LEU A 74 8.56 -32.01 -15.13
N VAL A 75 9.74 -31.93 -15.75
CA VAL A 75 10.28 -30.65 -16.24
C VAL A 75 9.34 -30.00 -17.24
N GLU A 76 8.71 -30.80 -18.10
CA GLU A 76 7.74 -30.34 -19.11
C GLU A 76 6.49 -29.72 -18.45
N GLU A 77 6.04 -30.30 -17.33
CA GLU A 77 4.93 -29.78 -16.55
C GLU A 77 5.31 -28.53 -15.75
N GLN A 78 6.56 -28.43 -15.27
CA GLN A 78 7.05 -27.22 -14.60
C GLN A 78 7.00 -26.02 -15.54
N VAL A 79 7.55 -26.16 -16.76
CA VAL A 79 7.52 -25.11 -17.79
C VAL A 79 6.08 -24.71 -18.12
N LYS A 80 5.18 -25.70 -18.23
CA LYS A 80 3.76 -25.45 -18.47
C LYS A 80 3.11 -24.68 -17.32
N TYR A 81 3.30 -25.10 -16.07
CA TYR A 81 2.70 -24.42 -14.91
C TYR A 81 3.23 -23.02 -14.72
N GLU A 82 4.49 -22.78 -15.06
CA GLU A 82 5.09 -21.46 -14.99
C GLU A 82 4.59 -20.53 -16.10
N SER A 83 4.62 -20.98 -17.36
CA SER A 83 4.18 -20.18 -18.51
C SER A 83 2.66 -19.94 -18.54
N GLU A 84 1.87 -20.90 -18.06
CA GLU A 84 0.41 -20.79 -17.99
C GLU A 84 -0.11 -20.36 -16.59
N ALA A 85 0.77 -19.96 -15.66
CA ALA A 85 0.40 -19.62 -14.28
C ALA A 85 -0.79 -18.64 -14.21
N SER A 86 -0.74 -17.55 -14.99
CA SER A 86 -1.82 -16.54 -15.02
C SER A 86 -3.16 -17.15 -15.45
N LYS A 87 -3.16 -18.10 -16.40
CA LYS A 87 -4.39 -18.78 -16.85
C LYS A 87 -4.98 -19.67 -15.74
N TYR A 88 -4.15 -20.39 -15.01
CA TYR A 88 -4.60 -21.22 -13.88
C TYR A 88 -5.21 -20.37 -12.76
N TRP A 89 -4.52 -19.30 -12.37
CA TRP A 89 -5.04 -18.36 -11.35
C TRP A 89 -6.30 -17.64 -11.82
N ASN A 90 -6.36 -17.21 -13.08
CA ASN A 90 -7.55 -16.59 -13.64
C ASN A 90 -8.75 -17.56 -13.63
N THR A 91 -8.52 -18.83 -13.94
CA THR A 91 -9.55 -19.88 -13.85
C THR A 91 -10.00 -20.09 -12.41
N PHE A 92 -9.04 -20.13 -11.47
CA PHE A 92 -9.33 -20.23 -10.04
C PHE A 92 -10.24 -19.07 -9.56
N TYR A 93 -9.92 -17.82 -9.91
CA TYR A 93 -10.74 -16.67 -9.51
C TYR A 93 -12.14 -16.69 -10.14
N LYS A 94 -12.28 -17.16 -11.39
CA LYS A 94 -13.60 -17.32 -12.04
C LYS A 94 -14.49 -18.34 -11.31
N ILE A 95 -13.90 -19.43 -10.81
CA ILE A 95 -14.62 -20.50 -10.12
C ILE A 95 -14.94 -20.08 -8.68
N HIS A 96 -13.94 -19.63 -7.92
CA HIS A 96 -14.05 -19.44 -6.47
C HIS A 96 -14.43 -18.03 -6.04
N LYS A 97 -14.26 -17.03 -6.91
CA LYS A 97 -14.55 -15.62 -6.63
C LYS A 97 -13.85 -15.17 -5.33
N ASN A 98 -14.61 -14.62 -4.38
CA ASN A 98 -14.13 -14.16 -3.08
C ASN A 98 -14.40 -15.14 -1.92
N LYS A 99 -14.72 -16.42 -2.20
CA LYS A 99 -15.20 -17.35 -1.17
C LYS A 99 -14.11 -18.21 -0.51
N PHE A 100 -12.86 -18.10 -0.95
CA PHE A 100 -11.80 -19.02 -0.55
C PHE A 100 -10.98 -18.53 0.66
N PHE A 101 -10.75 -17.23 0.80
CA PHE A 101 -10.01 -16.66 1.92
C PHE A 101 -10.90 -15.72 2.73
N LYS A 102 -10.57 -15.53 4.02
CA LYS A 102 -11.21 -14.52 4.87
C LYS A 102 -10.53 -13.18 4.70
N ASP A 103 -11.30 -12.11 4.91
CA ASP A 103 -10.77 -10.76 5.01
C ASP A 103 -9.72 -10.64 6.12
N ARG A 104 -8.60 -10.00 5.80
CA ARG A 104 -7.44 -9.80 6.67
C ARG A 104 -7.65 -8.58 7.58
N ASN A 105 -8.76 -8.56 8.32
CA ASN A 105 -9.10 -7.47 9.24
C ASN A 105 -8.06 -7.25 10.35
N TRP A 106 -7.22 -8.25 10.63
CA TRP A 106 -6.11 -8.15 11.57
C TRP A 106 -4.93 -7.33 11.04
N LEU A 107 -4.79 -7.16 9.73
CA LEU A 107 -3.59 -6.61 9.09
C LEU A 107 -3.18 -5.24 9.65
N LEU A 108 -4.14 -4.32 9.72
CA LEU A 108 -3.89 -2.95 10.19
C LEU A 108 -3.71 -2.84 11.71
N ARG A 109 -4.11 -3.88 12.46
CA ARG A 109 -3.87 -3.96 13.90
C ARG A 109 -2.43 -4.38 14.17
N GLU A 110 -1.93 -5.35 13.41
CA GLU A 110 -0.56 -5.86 13.57
C GLU A 110 0.48 -4.94 12.92
N PHE A 111 0.11 -4.26 11.83
CA PHE A 111 0.99 -3.38 11.05
C PHE A 111 0.37 -1.99 10.86
N PRO A 112 0.22 -1.19 11.94
CA PRO A 112 -0.35 0.16 11.86
C PRO A 112 0.47 1.10 10.96
N GLU A 113 1.77 0.85 10.78
CA GLU A 113 2.68 1.63 9.92
C GLU A 113 2.33 1.60 8.42
N ILE A 114 1.44 0.71 8.01
CA ILE A 114 0.91 0.66 6.63
C ILE A 114 0.00 1.87 6.36
N LEU A 115 -0.49 2.55 7.40
CA LEU A 115 -1.29 3.75 7.29
C LEU A 115 -0.43 5.00 7.50
N PRO A 116 -0.79 6.13 6.89
CA PRO A 116 -0.10 7.38 7.17
C PRO A 116 -0.23 7.72 8.66
N VAL A 117 0.90 8.14 9.25
CA VAL A 117 0.92 8.63 10.63
C VAL A 117 0.12 9.92 10.71
N ASP A 118 -0.87 9.96 11.59
CA ASP A 118 -1.69 11.13 11.82
C ASP A 118 -0.81 12.27 12.37
N GLN A 119 -0.39 13.20 11.50
CA GLN A 119 0.50 14.31 11.88
C GLN A 119 -0.12 15.21 12.96
N LYS A 120 -1.45 15.17 13.12
CA LYS A 120 -2.18 15.88 14.19
C LYS A 120 -1.87 15.41 15.61
N LEU A 121 -1.26 14.23 15.79
CA LEU A 121 -0.87 13.74 17.12
C LEU A 121 0.54 14.21 17.54
N LYS A 122 1.38 14.65 16.60
CA LYS A 122 2.70 15.20 16.94
C LYS A 122 2.60 16.58 17.61
N GLU A 123 1.69 17.43 17.14
CA GLU A 123 1.48 18.76 17.71
C GLU A 123 0.95 18.70 19.16
N LYS A 124 0.09 17.72 19.48
CA LYS A 124 -0.42 17.53 20.85
C LYS A 124 0.59 16.95 21.85
N THR A 125 1.59 16.22 21.38
CA THR A 125 2.57 15.56 22.26
C THR A 125 3.68 16.52 22.69
N GLU A 126 3.98 17.54 21.88
CA GLU A 126 4.96 18.58 22.24
C GLU A 126 4.35 19.70 23.11
N GLU A 127 3.06 20.02 22.95
CA GLU A 127 2.35 20.99 23.82
C GLU A 127 2.02 20.45 25.22
N SER A 128 1.85 19.13 25.40
CA SER A 128 1.50 18.57 26.72
C SER A 128 2.69 18.39 27.67
N SER A 129 3.91 18.79 27.27
CA SER A 129 5.13 18.64 28.07
C SER A 129 5.42 19.84 28.98
N TRP A 130 4.63 20.91 28.95
CA TRP A 130 4.91 22.16 29.68
C TRP A 130 3.79 22.70 30.56
N ASP A 131 2.87 21.88 31.06
CA ASP A 131 1.94 22.35 32.11
C ASP A 131 1.79 21.38 33.30
N CYS A 132 2.68 21.61 34.25
CA CYS A 132 2.42 21.84 35.67
C CYS A 132 1.65 20.79 36.49
N VAL A 133 2.44 20.10 37.31
CA VAL A 133 2.10 19.53 38.62
C VAL A 133 1.29 20.54 39.46
N LYS A 134 0.05 20.19 39.82
CA LYS A 134 -0.51 20.45 41.15
C LYS A 134 -1.72 19.57 41.45
N THR A 135 -1.58 18.86 42.55
CA THR A 135 -2.51 17.96 43.25
C THR A 135 -3.67 18.70 43.91
N ASN A 136 -4.90 18.17 43.85
CA ASN A 136 -5.65 17.59 44.99
C ASN A 136 -7.18 17.51 44.78
N SER A 137 -7.69 16.30 45.01
CA SER A 137 -8.79 15.90 45.90
C SER A 137 -10.25 16.41 45.73
N ALA A 138 -11.12 15.39 45.70
CA ALA A 138 -12.47 15.26 46.31
C ALA A 138 -13.73 15.51 45.45
N ASN A 139 -14.51 14.40 45.33
CA ASN A 139 -15.99 14.27 45.38
C ASN A 139 -16.84 14.99 44.31
N CYS A 140 -18.04 14.56 43.91
CA CYS A 140 -18.85 13.35 43.98
C CYS A 140 -20.12 13.67 43.14
N SER A 141 -20.77 12.63 42.60
CA SER A 141 -22.22 12.52 42.29
C SER A 141 -22.92 13.38 41.21
N SER A 142 -23.58 12.60 40.34
CA SER A 142 -24.94 12.73 39.79
C SER A 142 -25.29 13.80 38.75
N GLU A 143 -25.86 13.27 37.65
CA GLU A 143 -27.21 13.56 37.14
C GLU A 143 -27.26 13.95 35.65
N MET A 144 -28.09 13.19 34.95
CA MET A 144 -28.45 13.31 33.55
C MET A 144 -29.18 14.63 33.29
N HIS A 145 -28.77 15.37 32.26
CA HIS A 145 -29.68 16.27 31.55
C HIS A 145 -29.18 16.56 30.13
N TYR A 146 -29.95 16.12 29.13
CA TYR A 146 -29.85 16.58 27.75
C TYR A 146 -30.40 18.01 27.64
N PRO A 147 -29.82 18.87 26.78
CA PRO A 147 -30.54 20.02 26.24
C PRO A 147 -30.90 19.85 24.76
N THR A 148 -32.21 19.98 24.56
CA THR A 148 -33.01 20.34 23.40
C THR A 148 -32.39 21.39 22.47
N MET A 149 -32.58 21.18 21.16
CA MET A 149 -32.31 22.13 20.06
C MET A 149 -33.38 23.24 19.98
N PRO A 150 -33.05 24.46 19.53
CA PRO A 150 -34.06 25.45 19.16
C PRO A 150 -34.47 25.35 17.67
N GLU A 151 -35.77 25.58 17.44
CA GLU A 151 -36.47 25.68 16.16
C GLU A 151 -36.40 27.09 15.53
N GLY A 152 -36.75 27.17 14.23
CA GLY A 152 -37.26 28.38 13.54
C GLY A 152 -36.69 28.54 12.12
N ARG A 153 -37.32 28.03 11.03
CA ARG A 153 -38.38 28.64 10.16
C ARG A 153 -38.15 30.14 9.87
N THR A 154 -38.34 30.73 8.67
CA THR A 154 -38.84 30.36 7.32
C THR A 154 -38.57 31.58 6.40
N HIS A 155 -38.42 31.41 5.08
CA HIS A 155 -39.25 32.05 4.02
C HIS A 155 -38.56 32.17 2.64
N TYR A 156 -39.41 31.94 1.63
CA TYR A 156 -39.22 31.92 0.20
C TYR A 156 -39.00 33.30 -0.44
N LYS A 157 -38.26 33.35 -1.56
CA LYS A 157 -38.68 34.08 -2.78
C LYS A 157 -37.93 33.60 -4.03
N LYS A 158 -38.63 33.69 -5.16
CA LYS A 158 -38.35 33.15 -6.50
C LYS A 158 -38.49 34.31 -7.52
N SER A 159 -37.58 34.43 -8.48
CA SER A 159 -37.72 35.12 -9.79
C SER A 159 -36.33 35.14 -10.46
N SER A 160 -36.03 34.43 -11.57
CA SER A 160 -36.38 34.67 -12.99
C SER A 160 -35.91 36.00 -13.59
N GLY A 161 -35.05 35.94 -14.61
CA GLY A 161 -34.72 37.06 -15.50
C GLY A 161 -33.48 36.80 -16.37
N SER A 162 -33.69 36.65 -17.68
CA SER A 162 -32.71 36.48 -18.77
C SER A 162 -32.45 37.82 -19.47
N SER A 163 -31.25 38.05 -20.04
CA SER A 163 -31.07 38.49 -21.45
C SER A 163 -29.63 38.88 -21.81
N ASP A 164 -29.32 38.65 -23.07
CA ASP A 164 -28.08 38.77 -23.85
C ASP A 164 -27.39 40.14 -23.93
N GLY A 165 -26.13 40.11 -24.40
CA GLY A 165 -25.40 41.27 -24.90
C GLY A 165 -24.04 40.92 -25.47
N GLN A 166 -23.99 40.54 -26.75
CA GLN A 166 -22.80 40.27 -27.56
C GLN A 166 -22.29 41.57 -28.21
N SER A 167 -20.98 41.79 -28.27
CA SER A 167 -20.36 42.57 -29.36
C SER A 167 -18.91 42.11 -29.62
N LYS A 168 -18.59 41.96 -30.91
CA LYS A 168 -17.31 41.56 -31.51
C LYS A 168 -16.66 42.77 -32.20
N VAL A 169 -15.40 42.57 -32.64
CA VAL A 169 -14.56 43.28 -33.66
C VAL A 169 -13.45 44.14 -33.02
N GLY A 170 -12.16 44.04 -33.39
CA GLY A 170 -11.49 43.25 -34.43
C GLY A 170 -9.95 43.37 -34.42
N SER A 171 -9.33 42.38 -35.08
CA SER A 171 -8.03 42.28 -35.78
C SER A 171 -6.83 43.21 -35.47
N ASN A 172 -5.64 42.61 -35.25
CA ASN A 172 -4.61 42.44 -36.28
C ASN A 172 -3.37 41.62 -35.80
N PHE A 173 -2.81 40.85 -36.74
CA PHE A 173 -1.68 39.92 -36.61
C PHE A 173 -0.30 40.59 -36.74
N SER A 174 0.71 40.09 -36.01
CA SER A 174 2.07 39.76 -36.55
C SER A 174 2.86 38.86 -35.57
N HIS A 175 3.42 37.77 -36.11
CA HIS A 175 4.30 36.73 -35.53
C HIS A 175 5.81 37.14 -35.56
N PRO A 176 6.81 36.30 -35.17
CA PRO A 176 7.06 35.51 -33.95
C PRO A 176 8.53 35.69 -33.43
N ASP A 177 8.99 34.76 -32.58
CA ASP A 177 10.36 34.54 -32.06
C ASP A 177 10.71 35.40 -30.82
N SER A 178 11.10 34.85 -29.67
CA SER A 178 11.72 33.56 -29.36
C SER A 178 11.43 33.21 -27.89
N GLU A 179 10.47 32.30 -27.67
CA GLU A 179 10.29 31.55 -26.44
C GLU A 179 11.37 30.46 -26.37
N GLU A 180 12.56 30.81 -25.91
CA GLU A 180 13.53 29.79 -25.51
C GLU A 180 14.36 30.32 -24.35
N HIS A 181 13.74 30.36 -23.18
CA HIS A 181 14.36 30.20 -21.86
C HIS A 181 13.27 30.46 -20.81
N ARG A 182 13.01 29.47 -19.95
CA ARG A 182 12.04 29.45 -18.82
C ARG A 182 10.70 28.72 -19.01
N LYS A 183 10.64 27.64 -19.79
CA LYS A 183 9.60 26.60 -19.60
C LYS A 183 10.21 25.22 -19.41
N SER A 184 10.95 25.06 -18.31
CA SER A 184 10.97 23.79 -17.58
C SER A 184 10.26 24.03 -16.25
N CYS A 185 8.95 24.28 -16.33
CA CYS A 185 8.05 24.16 -15.20
C CYS A 185 7.69 22.68 -15.15
N LEU A 186 8.01 22.01 -14.04
CA LEU A 186 7.72 20.61 -13.77
C LEU A 186 6.29 20.28 -14.23
N LYS A 187 6.15 19.56 -15.36
CA LYS A 187 4.87 18.95 -15.69
C LYS A 187 4.66 17.88 -14.62
N ALA A 188 3.84 18.18 -13.62
CA ALA A 188 3.34 17.16 -12.72
C ALA A 188 2.65 16.11 -13.60
N GLU A 189 3.28 14.94 -13.77
CA GLU A 189 2.68 13.87 -14.52
C GLU A 189 1.38 13.48 -13.82
N PHE A 190 0.27 13.55 -14.55
CA PHE A 190 -1.03 13.14 -14.02
C PHE A 190 -1.10 11.61 -14.05
N PHE A 191 -0.94 10.98 -12.89
CA PHE A 191 -1.17 9.55 -12.69
C PHE A 191 -2.25 9.34 -11.62
N PRO A 192 -2.96 8.19 -11.60
CA PRO A 192 -3.94 7.87 -10.55
C PRO A 192 -3.31 8.04 -9.17
N GLY A 193 -3.88 8.83 -8.28
CA GLY A 193 -3.29 9.06 -6.95
C GLY A 193 -2.14 10.08 -6.91
N SER A 194 -1.91 10.87 -7.98
CA SER A 194 -0.88 11.92 -7.98
C SER A 194 -1.05 12.94 -6.84
N ASN A 195 -2.28 13.26 -6.46
CA ASN A 195 -2.59 14.17 -5.36
C ASN A 195 -2.49 13.54 -3.95
N ALA A 196 -2.19 12.24 -3.86
CA ALA A 196 -2.04 11.55 -2.59
C ALA A 196 -0.72 11.95 -1.91
N THR A 197 -0.76 12.12 -0.59
CA THR A 197 0.41 12.33 0.27
C THR A 197 0.95 11.02 0.84
N PHE A 198 0.22 9.92 0.70
CA PHE A 198 0.65 8.58 1.11
C PHE A 198 0.12 7.53 0.13
N ARG A 199 0.99 6.66 -0.38
CA ARG A 199 0.68 5.68 -1.43
C ARG A 199 1.11 4.28 -1.04
N ILE A 200 0.18 3.34 -1.15
CA ILE A 200 0.37 1.93 -0.81
C ILE A 200 0.26 1.09 -2.08
N LEU A 201 1.09 0.07 -2.25
CA LEU A 201 0.91 -0.97 -3.27
C LEU A 201 0.67 -2.33 -2.60
N GLU A 202 -0.45 -2.98 -2.89
CA GLU A 202 -0.66 -4.41 -2.62
C GLU A 202 -0.36 -5.23 -3.87
N VAL A 203 0.71 -6.03 -3.83
CA VAL A 203 1.06 -7.01 -4.87
C VAL A 203 0.34 -8.33 -4.59
N GLY A 204 -0.19 -8.97 -5.63
CA GLY A 204 -0.94 -10.23 -5.49
C GLY A 204 -2.25 -10.02 -4.73
N CYS A 205 -3.02 -9.01 -5.14
CA CYS A 205 -4.21 -8.57 -4.42
C CYS A 205 -5.36 -9.60 -4.41
N GLY A 206 -5.35 -10.55 -5.37
CA GLY A 206 -6.34 -11.60 -5.49
C GLY A 206 -7.78 -11.07 -5.48
N ALA A 207 -8.64 -11.69 -4.68
CA ALA A 207 -10.04 -11.28 -4.54
C ALA A 207 -10.25 -10.07 -3.58
N GLY A 208 -9.19 -9.47 -3.04
CA GLY A 208 -9.27 -8.23 -2.26
C GLY A 208 -9.40 -8.38 -0.75
N ASN A 209 -9.06 -9.55 -0.21
CA ASN A 209 -9.20 -9.82 1.23
C ASN A 209 -8.36 -8.91 2.12
N SER A 210 -7.30 -8.27 1.62
CA SER A 210 -6.60 -7.18 2.33
C SER A 210 -6.96 -5.81 1.76
N VAL A 211 -7.13 -5.70 0.43
CA VAL A 211 -7.57 -4.48 -0.26
C VAL A 211 -8.79 -3.85 0.43
N PHE A 212 -9.87 -4.59 0.68
CA PHE A 212 -11.10 -4.00 1.20
C PHE A 212 -11.01 -3.56 2.67
N PRO A 213 -10.41 -4.34 3.59
CA PRO A 213 -10.07 -3.84 4.92
C PRO A 213 -9.23 -2.57 4.89
N ILE A 214 -8.21 -2.49 4.01
CA ILE A 214 -7.39 -1.29 3.85
C ILE A 214 -8.24 -0.11 3.36
N LEU A 215 -8.98 -0.27 2.26
CA LEU A 215 -9.83 0.77 1.70
C LEU A 215 -10.90 1.27 2.67
N ASN A 216 -11.45 0.40 3.51
CA ASN A 216 -12.42 0.79 4.52
C ASN A 216 -11.80 1.74 5.54
N THR A 217 -10.56 1.48 5.98
CA THR A 217 -9.82 2.37 6.88
C THR A 217 -9.42 3.67 6.19
N LEU A 218 -8.93 3.61 4.95
CA LEU A 218 -8.53 4.79 4.17
C LEU A 218 -9.70 5.75 3.86
N ARG A 219 -10.95 5.32 4.04
CA ARG A 219 -12.14 6.20 3.89
C ARG A 219 -12.05 7.44 4.78
N ASN A 220 -11.46 7.31 5.96
CA ASN A 220 -11.36 8.38 6.94
C ASN A 220 -10.01 9.10 6.91
N ILE A 221 -9.15 8.76 5.96
CA ILE A 221 -7.77 9.25 5.85
C ILE A 221 -7.62 9.97 4.50
N PRO A 222 -7.90 11.28 4.43
CA PRO A 222 -7.71 12.03 3.19
C PRO A 222 -6.23 12.03 2.80
N GLY A 223 -5.95 12.01 1.49
CA GLY A 223 -4.58 12.01 0.98
C GLY A 223 -3.91 10.63 0.89
N ALA A 224 -4.56 9.55 1.32
CA ALA A 224 -4.08 8.19 1.08
C ALA A 224 -4.63 7.60 -0.24
N PHE A 225 -3.80 6.84 -0.95
CA PHE A 225 -4.18 6.15 -2.19
C PHE A 225 -3.63 4.73 -2.23
N LEU A 226 -4.47 3.76 -2.61
CA LEU A 226 -4.12 2.35 -2.71
C LEU A 226 -4.00 1.92 -4.16
N TYR A 227 -2.82 1.44 -4.53
CA TYR A 227 -2.63 0.61 -5.71
C TYR A 227 -2.78 -0.85 -5.32
N CYS A 228 -3.39 -1.65 -6.17
CA CYS A 228 -3.38 -3.10 -6.00
C CYS A 228 -3.26 -3.78 -7.36
N CYS A 229 -2.42 -4.80 -7.43
CA CYS A 229 -2.22 -5.53 -8.67
C CYS A 229 -2.23 -7.04 -8.47
N ASP A 230 -2.59 -7.72 -9.55
CA ASP A 230 -2.49 -9.16 -9.68
C ASP A 230 -2.18 -9.48 -11.14
N PHE A 231 -1.35 -10.48 -11.39
CA PHE A 231 -1.04 -10.94 -12.73
C PHE A 231 -2.20 -11.70 -13.40
N ALA A 232 -3.21 -12.13 -12.62
CA ALA A 232 -4.43 -12.74 -13.11
C ALA A 232 -5.53 -11.68 -13.35
N PRO A 233 -6.02 -11.50 -14.59
CA PRO A 233 -7.06 -10.50 -14.88
C PRO A 233 -8.35 -10.66 -14.08
N GLY A 234 -8.77 -11.90 -13.81
CA GLY A 234 -9.97 -12.20 -13.04
C GLY A 234 -9.91 -11.73 -11.59
N ALA A 235 -8.73 -11.67 -10.97
CA ALA A 235 -8.56 -11.07 -9.64
C ALA A 235 -8.88 -9.58 -9.67
N VAL A 236 -8.27 -8.85 -10.62
CA VAL A 236 -8.49 -7.42 -10.81
C VAL A 236 -9.94 -7.10 -11.15
N GLU A 237 -10.61 -7.95 -11.94
CA GLU A 237 -12.04 -7.83 -12.23
C GLU A 237 -12.91 -7.98 -10.97
N LEU A 238 -12.59 -8.94 -10.10
CA LEU A 238 -13.28 -9.10 -8.81
C LEU A 238 -13.13 -7.86 -7.94
N ILE A 239 -11.93 -7.25 -7.89
CA ILE A 239 -11.70 -6.01 -7.16
C ILE A 239 -12.57 -4.88 -7.71
N LYS A 240 -12.50 -4.63 -9.02
CA LYS A 240 -13.21 -3.52 -9.67
C LYS A 240 -14.73 -3.65 -9.60
N SER A 241 -15.23 -4.88 -9.58
CA SER A 241 -16.67 -5.18 -9.50
C SER A 241 -17.23 -5.13 -8.08
N HIS A 242 -16.37 -5.04 -7.06
CA HIS A 242 -16.80 -5.02 -5.68
C HIS A 242 -17.45 -3.67 -5.31
N SER A 243 -18.56 -3.70 -4.56
CA SER A 243 -19.33 -2.50 -4.21
C SER A 243 -18.55 -1.45 -3.39
N SER A 244 -17.51 -1.89 -2.67
CA SER A 244 -16.65 -1.00 -1.89
C SER A 244 -15.45 -0.44 -2.69
N TYR A 245 -15.29 -0.81 -3.96
CA TYR A 245 -14.25 -0.25 -4.81
C TYR A 245 -14.51 1.23 -5.09
N ARG A 246 -13.48 2.06 -4.91
CA ARG A 246 -13.57 3.52 -5.07
C ARG A 246 -12.40 4.01 -5.88
N ALA A 247 -12.61 4.25 -7.18
CA ALA A 247 -11.57 4.68 -8.12
C ALA A 247 -10.84 5.98 -7.69
N ALA A 248 -11.48 6.81 -6.88
CA ALA A 248 -10.87 8.03 -6.33
C ALA A 248 -9.76 7.76 -5.28
N GLN A 249 -9.75 6.59 -4.65
CA GLN A 249 -8.76 6.20 -3.62
C GLN A 249 -8.08 4.86 -3.91
N CYS A 250 -8.45 4.20 -5.00
CA CYS A 250 -7.94 2.88 -5.37
C CYS A 250 -7.70 2.78 -6.88
N CYS A 251 -6.56 2.22 -7.27
CA CYS A 251 -6.31 1.80 -8.64
C CYS A 251 -5.96 0.31 -8.67
N ALA A 252 -6.87 -0.51 -9.22
CA ALA A 252 -6.61 -1.92 -9.47
C ALA A 252 -6.14 -2.14 -10.93
N PHE A 253 -5.05 -2.87 -11.13
CA PHE A 253 -4.47 -3.10 -12.45
C PHE A 253 -3.83 -4.48 -12.59
N VAL A 254 -3.79 -5.00 -13.82
CA VAL A 254 -3.14 -6.28 -14.11
C VAL A 254 -1.66 -6.06 -14.28
N HIS A 255 -0.84 -6.79 -13.54
CA HIS A 255 0.61 -6.66 -13.62
C HIS A 255 1.30 -7.94 -13.13
N ASP A 256 2.22 -8.46 -13.94
CA ASP A 256 3.17 -9.49 -13.51
C ASP A 256 4.41 -8.80 -12.97
N VAL A 257 4.66 -8.93 -11.66
CA VAL A 257 5.83 -8.33 -11.01
C VAL A 257 7.16 -8.92 -11.46
N CYS A 258 7.14 -10.04 -12.19
CA CYS A 258 8.33 -10.60 -12.83
C CYS A 258 8.58 -10.02 -14.23
N ASP A 259 7.69 -9.17 -14.76
CA ASP A 259 7.84 -8.55 -16.08
C ASP A 259 8.35 -7.10 -15.96
N GLU A 260 9.67 -6.94 -16.12
CA GLU A 260 10.35 -5.63 -16.07
C GLU A 260 9.95 -4.68 -17.21
N SER A 261 9.35 -5.19 -18.29
CA SER A 261 9.02 -4.38 -19.46
C SER A 261 7.69 -3.65 -19.31
N SER A 262 6.86 -4.09 -18.37
CA SER A 262 5.52 -3.55 -18.15
C SER A 262 5.58 -2.33 -17.23
N PRO A 263 5.09 -1.15 -17.67
CA PRO A 263 5.10 0.03 -16.82
C PRO A 263 4.05 -0.05 -15.71
N TYR A 264 4.39 0.45 -14.54
CA TYR A 264 3.42 0.73 -13.48
C TYR A 264 2.56 1.96 -13.83
N PRO A 265 1.33 2.07 -13.29
CA PRO A 265 0.47 3.24 -13.48
C PRO A 265 0.88 4.44 -12.61
N PHE A 266 2.13 4.48 -12.17
CA PHE A 266 2.72 5.51 -11.33
C PHE A 266 4.24 5.53 -11.58
N PRO A 267 4.91 6.68 -11.37
CA PRO A 267 6.35 6.79 -11.55
C PRO A 267 7.14 6.17 -10.38
N ASP A 268 8.42 5.88 -10.62
CA ASP A 268 9.31 5.29 -9.61
C ASP A 268 9.47 6.19 -8.37
N GLY A 269 9.61 5.56 -7.20
CA GLY A 269 9.93 6.26 -5.94
C GLY A 269 8.76 7.02 -5.29
N VAL A 270 7.52 6.78 -5.71
CA VAL A 270 6.32 7.45 -5.16
C VAL A 270 5.54 6.65 -4.11
N LEU A 271 5.90 5.39 -3.89
CA LEU A 271 5.25 4.49 -2.94
C LEU A 271 5.86 4.64 -1.55
N ASP A 272 5.01 4.70 -0.53
CA ASP A 272 5.41 4.76 0.88
C ASP A 272 5.40 3.37 1.54
N ALA A 273 4.54 2.47 1.07
CA ALA A 273 4.44 1.10 1.55
C ALA A 273 4.15 0.11 0.41
N ILE A 274 4.77 -1.07 0.47
CA ILE A 274 4.50 -2.20 -0.43
C ILE A 274 4.16 -3.42 0.41
N LEU A 275 3.03 -4.06 0.11
CA LEU A 275 2.57 -5.28 0.75
C LEU A 275 2.72 -6.45 -0.21
N LEU A 276 3.40 -7.50 0.23
CA LEU A 276 3.56 -8.77 -0.49
C LEU A 276 3.07 -9.92 0.40
N VAL A 277 1.77 -10.13 0.47
CA VAL A 277 1.17 -11.17 1.34
C VAL A 277 1.05 -12.48 0.56
N PHE A 278 1.88 -13.47 0.91
CA PHE A 278 1.96 -14.79 0.24
C PHE A 278 2.35 -14.75 -1.25
N VAL A 279 3.01 -13.67 -1.69
CA VAL A 279 3.44 -13.49 -3.08
C VAL A 279 4.78 -14.14 -3.34
N LEU A 280 5.81 -13.80 -2.56
CA LEU A 280 7.18 -14.22 -2.85
C LEU A 280 7.36 -15.74 -2.87
N SER A 281 6.59 -16.47 -2.05
CA SER A 281 6.58 -17.94 -2.06
C SER A 281 5.99 -18.58 -3.32
N SER A 282 5.27 -17.81 -4.13
CA SER A 282 4.66 -18.27 -5.39
C SER A 282 5.52 -17.94 -6.62
N ILE A 283 6.67 -17.29 -6.43
CA ILE A 283 7.57 -16.89 -7.51
C ILE A 283 8.83 -17.72 -7.41
N HIS A 284 9.28 -18.28 -8.55
CA HIS A 284 10.52 -19.04 -8.59
C HIS A 284 11.69 -18.14 -8.14
N PRO A 285 12.62 -18.62 -7.29
CA PRO A 285 13.71 -17.79 -6.76
C PRO A 285 14.52 -17.04 -7.83
N ASP A 286 14.77 -17.68 -8.98
CA ASP A 286 15.50 -17.06 -10.10
C ASP A 286 14.77 -15.87 -10.74
N ARG A 287 13.46 -15.79 -10.55
CA ARG A 287 12.61 -14.68 -11.00
C ARG A 287 12.36 -13.63 -9.91
N ALA A 288 12.52 -14.01 -8.64
CA ALA A 288 12.30 -13.14 -7.50
C ALA A 288 13.47 -12.15 -7.24
N LEU A 289 14.64 -12.39 -7.84
CA LEU A 289 15.84 -11.53 -7.72
C LEU A 289 15.62 -10.07 -8.15
N PHE A 290 14.50 -9.78 -8.80
CA PHE A 290 14.23 -8.52 -9.50
C PHE A 290 13.04 -7.73 -8.91
N ILE A 291 12.44 -8.20 -7.81
CA ILE A 291 11.35 -7.53 -7.07
C ILE A 291 11.92 -6.73 -5.90
#